data_AF-A0A7K3Y579-F1
#
_entry.id   AF-A0A7K3Y579-F1
#
_cell.length_a   1.000
_cell.length_b   1.000
_cell.length_c   1.000
_cell.angle_alpha   90.00
_cell.angle_beta   90.00
_cell.angle_gamma   90.00
#
_symmetry.space_group_name_H-M   'P 1'
#
loop_
_entity.id
_entity.type
_entity.pdbx_description
1 polymer ?
#
loop_
_entity_poly.entity_id
_entity_poly.type
_entity_poly.pdbx_seq_one_letter_code
_entity_poly.pdbx_strand_id
1 'polypeptide(L)'
;YFAASADAHLALGHITPGDYTCPAPDNGEKTPDAALRRLAHVVCADIDEIGRDGALQVAREFWQAQRTLITRAVGRALFQSGAERVITAGIGADLFAREIDGVTLNRELGKVADALPAHAVREVALRVAGD
;
A
#
# COMPACT_ATOMS: atom_id res chain seq x y z
N TYR A 1 -10.53 6.10 -16.41
CA TYR A 1 -9.83 5.64 -15.20
C TYR A 1 -10.80 4.73 -14.46
N PHE A 2 -10.47 3.44 -14.31
CA PHE A 2 -11.44 2.42 -13.87
C PHE A 2 -11.20 1.90 -12.45
N ALA A 3 -9.95 1.63 -12.08
CA ALA A 3 -9.56 1.14 -10.76
C ALA A 3 -8.32 1.88 -10.23
N ALA A 4 -8.18 1.91 -8.91
CA ALA A 4 -7.02 2.40 -8.17
C ALA A 4 -6.26 1.25 -7.49
N SER A 5 -5.05 1.50 -7.01
CA SER A 5 -4.31 0.52 -6.18
C SER A 5 -5.12 0.10 -4.95
N ALA A 6 -5.87 1.04 -4.35
CA ALA A 6 -6.76 0.78 -3.23
C ALA A 6 -7.81 -0.30 -3.54
N ASP A 7 -8.27 -0.44 -4.80
CA ASP A 7 -9.19 -1.52 -5.19
C ASP A 7 -8.52 -2.89 -5.13
N ALA A 8 -7.29 -2.99 -5.65
CA ALA A 8 -6.52 -4.23 -5.58
C ALA A 8 -6.18 -4.60 -4.13
N HIS A 9 -5.73 -3.64 -3.32
CA HIS A 9 -5.41 -3.87 -1.92
C HIS A 9 -6.65 -4.22 -1.09
N LEU A 10 -7.81 -3.62 -1.36
CA LEU A 10 -9.06 -3.96 -0.69
C LEU A 10 -9.54 -5.35 -1.08
N ALA A 11 -9.48 -5.70 -2.38
CA ALA A 11 -9.87 -7.03 -2.87
C ALA A 11 -8.96 -8.15 -2.33
N LEU A 12 -7.67 -7.89 -2.13
CA LEU A 12 -6.70 -8.82 -1.55
C LEU A 12 -6.68 -8.81 -0.02
N GLY A 13 -7.44 -7.93 0.63
CA GLY A 13 -7.47 -7.81 2.09
C GLY A 13 -6.20 -7.21 2.70
N HIS A 14 -5.40 -6.50 1.91
CA HIS A 14 -4.23 -5.76 2.39
C HIS A 14 -4.63 -4.51 3.19
N ILE A 15 -5.80 -3.95 2.89
CA ILE A 15 -6.38 -2.79 3.58
C ILE A 15 -7.84 -3.07 3.91
N THR A 16 -8.37 -2.37 4.91
CA THR A 16 -9.79 -2.39 5.25
C THR A 16 -10.57 -1.36 4.42
N PRO A 17 -11.91 -1.42 4.36
CA PRO A 17 -12.72 -0.35 3.77
C PRO A 17 -12.45 1.04 4.38
N GLY A 18 -12.11 1.10 5.68
CA GLY A 18 -11.82 2.36 6.37
C GLY A 18 -10.49 2.99 5.96
N ASP A 19 -9.54 2.18 5.51
CA ASP A 19 -8.22 2.62 5.03
C ASP A 19 -8.30 3.21 3.60
N TYR A 20 -9.35 2.86 2.84
CA TYR A 20 -9.63 3.44 1.52
C TYR A 20 -10.26 4.83 1.69
N THR A 21 -9.43 5.83 2.00
CA THR A 21 -9.90 7.19 2.34
C THR A 21 -10.21 8.06 1.11
N CYS A 22 -9.53 7.87 -0.02
CA CYS A 22 -9.78 8.63 -1.25
C CYS A 22 -11.11 8.20 -1.94
N PRO A 23 -11.71 9.03 -2.82
CA PRO A 23 -12.87 8.62 -3.61
C PRO A 23 -12.54 7.40 -4.47
N ALA A 24 -13.49 6.46 -4.57
CA ALA A 24 -13.39 5.39 -5.55
C ALA A 24 -13.45 5.99 -6.98
N PRO A 25 -12.79 5.39 -7.98
CA PRO A 25 -12.79 5.89 -9.36
C PRO A 25 -14.17 6.15 -9.97
N ASP A 26 -15.16 5.33 -9.59
CA ASP A 26 -16.56 5.42 -10.00
C ASP A 26 -17.45 6.18 -8.99
N ASN A 27 -16.85 6.75 -7.92
CA ASN A 27 -17.53 7.29 -6.74
C ASN A 27 -18.48 6.31 -6.04
N GLY A 28 -18.32 5.01 -6.30
CA GLY A 28 -19.14 3.95 -5.73
C GLY A 28 -18.67 3.51 -4.35
N GLU A 29 -19.23 2.39 -3.91
CA GLU A 29 -18.90 1.80 -2.63
C GLU A 29 -17.43 1.32 -2.56
N LYS A 30 -16.90 1.34 -1.34
CA LYS A 30 -15.54 0.88 -1.01
C LYS A 30 -15.61 -0.48 -0.33
N THR A 31 -16.25 -1.42 -1.01
CA THR A 31 -16.37 -2.83 -0.59
C THR A 31 -15.50 -3.71 -1.50
N PRO A 32 -15.07 -4.90 -1.04
CA PRO A 32 -14.33 -5.83 -1.89
C PRO A 32 -15.06 -6.15 -3.20
N ASP A 33 -16.38 -6.32 -3.17
CA ASP A 33 -17.16 -6.64 -4.36
C ASP A 33 -17.25 -5.46 -5.34
N ALA A 34 -17.41 -4.23 -4.83
CA ALA A 34 -17.34 -3.04 -5.68
C ALA A 34 -15.95 -2.84 -6.29
N ALA A 35 -14.89 -3.09 -5.52
CA ALA A 35 -13.52 -3.06 -6.02
C ALA A 35 -13.28 -4.09 -7.13
N LEU A 36 -13.81 -5.32 -7.00
CA LEU A 36 -13.69 -6.35 -8.03
C LEU A 36 -14.40 -5.97 -9.33
N ARG A 37 -15.56 -5.31 -9.27
CA ARG A 37 -16.23 -4.77 -10.48
C ARG A 37 -15.35 -3.74 -11.18
N ARG A 38 -14.79 -2.78 -10.42
CA ARG A 38 -13.84 -1.79 -10.96
C ARG A 38 -12.61 -2.43 -11.58
N LEU A 39 -12.07 -3.48 -10.96
CA LEU A 39 -10.92 -4.24 -11.47
C LEU A 39 -11.24 -5.01 -12.75
N ALA A 40 -12.44 -5.57 -12.91
CA ALA A 40 -12.86 -6.22 -14.15
C ALA A 40 -12.82 -5.23 -15.34
N HIS A 41 -13.30 -3.99 -15.15
CA HIS A 41 -13.27 -2.97 -16.19
C HIS A 41 -11.86 -2.61 -16.67
N VAL A 42 -10.80 -2.87 -15.87
CA VAL A 42 -9.40 -2.63 -16.28
C VAL A 42 -9.00 -3.50 -17.46
N VAL A 43 -9.58 -4.70 -17.58
CA VAL A 43 -9.33 -5.65 -18.67
C VAL A 43 -10.46 -5.66 -19.70
N CYS A 44 -11.24 -4.58 -19.76
CA CYS A 44 -12.38 -4.43 -20.67
C CYS A 44 -13.44 -5.54 -20.50
N ALA A 45 -13.63 -6.03 -19.28
CA ALA A 45 -14.63 -7.04 -18.95
C ALA A 45 -15.54 -6.58 -17.80
N ASP A 46 -16.70 -7.22 -17.68
CA ASP A 46 -17.60 -7.10 -16.53
C ASP A 46 -17.41 -8.27 -15.54
N ILE A 47 -17.87 -8.07 -14.31
CA ILE A 47 -17.78 -9.12 -13.28
C ILE A 47 -18.55 -10.39 -13.66
N ASP A 48 -19.61 -10.27 -14.46
CA ASP A 48 -20.42 -11.39 -14.94
C ASP A 48 -19.70 -12.20 -16.03
N GLU A 49 -18.68 -11.63 -16.69
CA GLU A 49 -17.89 -12.30 -17.74
C GLU A 49 -16.70 -13.07 -17.17
N ILE A 50 -15.93 -12.47 -16.26
CA ILE A 50 -14.69 -13.07 -15.70
C ILE A 50 -14.87 -13.66 -14.30
N GLY A 51 -16.01 -13.41 -13.67
CA GLY A 51 -16.30 -13.84 -12.31
C GLY A 51 -15.39 -13.22 -11.24
N ARG A 52 -15.69 -13.56 -9.99
CA ARG A 52 -14.89 -13.13 -8.82
C ARG A 52 -13.43 -13.55 -8.94
N ASP A 53 -13.17 -14.78 -9.38
CA ASP A 53 -11.82 -15.33 -9.43
C ASP A 53 -10.95 -14.66 -10.50
N GLY A 54 -11.53 -14.33 -11.65
CA GLY A 54 -10.86 -13.57 -12.71
C GLY A 54 -10.55 -12.14 -12.25
N ALA A 55 -11.51 -11.44 -11.65
CA ALA A 55 -11.27 -10.11 -11.09
C ALA A 55 -10.22 -10.12 -9.95
N LEU A 56 -10.22 -11.15 -9.10
CA LEU A 56 -9.17 -11.35 -8.10
C LEU A 56 -7.81 -11.63 -8.74
N GLN A 57 -7.76 -12.29 -9.89
CA GLN A 57 -6.51 -12.49 -10.63
C GLN A 57 -5.96 -11.16 -11.13
N VAL A 58 -6.81 -10.25 -11.63
CA VAL A 58 -6.37 -8.89 -11.98
C VAL A 58 -5.73 -8.18 -10.77
N ALA A 59 -6.34 -8.26 -9.58
CA ALA A 59 -5.75 -7.69 -8.37
C ALA A 59 -4.39 -8.33 -8.01
N ARG A 60 -4.28 -9.66 -8.13
CA ARG A 60 -3.02 -10.38 -7.88
C ARG A 60 -1.92 -9.97 -8.84
N GLU A 61 -2.21 -9.89 -10.14
CA GLU A 61 -1.24 -9.46 -11.15
C GLU A 61 -0.80 -8.01 -10.92
N PHE A 62 -1.73 -7.12 -10.56
CA PHE A 62 -1.40 -5.76 -10.14
C PHE A 62 -0.42 -5.78 -8.95
N TRP A 63 -0.73 -6.55 -7.90
CA TRP A 63 0.12 -6.64 -6.72
C TRP A 63 1.51 -7.19 -7.06
N GLN A 64 1.59 -8.23 -7.89
CA GLN A 64 2.87 -8.79 -8.34
C GLN A 64 3.73 -7.74 -9.06
N ALA A 65 3.12 -6.95 -9.95
CA ALA A 65 3.82 -5.89 -10.66
C ALA A 65 4.28 -4.77 -9.70
N GLN A 66 3.40 -4.29 -8.82
CA GLN A 66 3.72 -3.24 -7.84
C GLN A 66 4.82 -3.68 -6.88
N ARG A 67 4.71 -4.89 -6.32
CA ARG A 67 5.70 -5.50 -5.45
C ARG A 67 7.06 -5.55 -6.13
N THR A 68 7.11 -6.09 -7.34
CA THR A 68 8.37 -6.22 -8.11
C THR A 68 9.03 -4.86 -8.35
N LEU A 69 8.23 -3.84 -8.70
CA LEU A 69 8.73 -2.49 -8.94
C LEU A 69 9.37 -1.91 -7.67
N ILE A 70 8.69 -2.01 -6.53
CA ILE A 70 9.14 -1.44 -5.26
C ILE A 70 10.36 -2.20 -4.72
N THR A 71 10.32 -3.53 -4.67
CA THR A 71 11.47 -4.33 -4.19
C THR A 71 12.72 -4.07 -5.04
N ARG A 72 12.59 -3.94 -6.36
CA ARG A 72 13.73 -3.58 -7.22
C ARG A 72 14.26 -2.17 -6.96
N ALA A 73 13.38 -1.20 -6.72
CA ALA A 73 13.79 0.18 -6.42
C ALA A 73 14.54 0.25 -5.08
N VAL A 74 14.01 -0.42 -4.05
CA VAL A 74 14.66 -0.55 -2.74
C VAL A 74 16.02 -1.23 -2.86
N GLY A 75 16.10 -2.35 -3.59
CA GLY A 75 17.37 -3.06 -3.81
C GLY A 75 18.44 -2.19 -4.48
N ARG A 76 18.07 -1.37 -5.47
CA ARG A 76 19.01 -0.41 -6.08
C ARG A 76 19.47 0.65 -5.10
N ALA A 77 18.55 1.20 -4.29
CA ALA A 77 18.89 2.21 -3.29
C ALA A 77 19.82 1.67 -2.20
N LEU A 78 19.59 0.43 -1.73
CA LEU A 78 20.47 -0.25 -0.79
C LEU A 78 21.88 -0.44 -1.36
N PHE A 79 21.98 -0.96 -2.59
CA PHE A 79 23.26 -1.14 -3.26
C PHE A 79 24.04 0.18 -3.42
N GLN A 80 23.36 1.25 -3.81
CA GLN A 80 23.99 2.56 -4.05
C GLN A 80 24.41 3.27 -2.76
N SER A 81 23.65 3.12 -1.68
CA SER A 81 23.91 3.79 -0.40
C SER A 81 24.86 3.01 0.51
N GLY A 82 25.00 1.69 0.30
CA GLY A 82 25.69 0.80 1.24
C GLY A 82 24.91 0.61 2.55
N ALA A 83 23.63 1.01 2.60
CA ALA A 83 22.80 0.82 3.78
C ALA A 83 22.55 -0.67 4.04
N GLU A 84 22.58 -1.05 5.32
CA GLU A 84 22.38 -2.44 5.75
C GLU A 84 20.92 -2.76 6.10
N ARG A 85 20.08 -1.73 6.29
CA ARG A 85 18.72 -1.88 6.79
C ARG A 85 17.74 -0.94 6.09
N VAL A 86 16.51 -1.43 5.91
CA VAL A 86 15.37 -0.65 5.42
C VAL A 86 14.37 -0.45 6.55
N ILE A 87 13.92 0.80 6.72
CA ILE A 87 12.86 1.16 7.66
C ILE A 87 11.63 1.54 6.84
N THR A 88 10.47 1.02 7.24
CA THR A 88 9.17 1.26 6.59
C THR A 88 8.21 1.99 7.53
N ALA A 89 7.38 2.86 6.98
CA ALA A 89 6.36 3.63 7.69
C ALA A 89 5.19 3.98 6.76
N GLY A 90 4.08 4.43 7.35
CA GLY A 90 2.84 4.72 6.63
C GLY A 90 1.96 3.48 6.42
N ILE A 91 0.82 3.70 5.75
CA ILE A 91 -0.27 2.70 5.61
C ILE A 91 0.16 1.36 4.98
N GLY A 92 1.20 1.37 4.16
CA GLY A 92 1.75 0.17 3.51
C GLY A 92 2.94 -0.46 4.23
N ALA A 93 3.35 0.06 5.40
CA ALA A 93 4.61 -0.32 6.04
C ALA A 93 4.73 -1.81 6.30
N ASP A 94 3.73 -2.40 6.96
CA ASP A 94 3.78 -3.82 7.35
C ASP A 94 3.73 -4.77 6.16
N LEU A 95 3.11 -4.34 5.06
CA LEU A 95 3.09 -5.11 3.82
C LEU A 95 4.49 -5.13 3.19
N PHE A 96 5.10 -3.95 3.02
CA PHE A 96 6.41 -3.87 2.38
C PHE A 96 7.56 -4.33 3.26
N ALA A 97 7.48 -4.18 4.58
CA ALA A 97 8.45 -4.72 5.52
C ALA A 97 8.69 -6.22 5.29
N ARG A 98 7.62 -6.98 5.01
CA ARG A 98 7.70 -8.41 4.71
C ARG A 98 8.34 -8.70 3.36
N GLU A 99 8.09 -7.87 2.35
CA GLU A 99 8.56 -8.08 0.98
C GLU A 99 10.02 -7.65 0.75
N ILE A 100 10.57 -6.79 1.62
CA ILE A 100 11.93 -6.23 1.46
C ILE A 100 12.85 -6.52 2.66
N ASP A 101 12.44 -7.41 3.57
CA ASP A 101 13.13 -7.70 4.84
C ASP A 101 13.43 -6.42 5.65
N GLY A 102 12.42 -5.54 5.72
CA GLY A 102 12.50 -4.26 6.40
C GLY A 102 11.96 -4.30 7.83
N VAL A 103 12.33 -3.29 8.61
CA VAL A 103 11.76 -3.05 9.95
C VAL A 103 10.64 -2.02 9.83
N THR A 104 9.49 -2.30 10.44
CA THR A 104 8.32 -1.39 10.46
C THR A 104 8.35 -0.52 11.71
N LEU A 105 8.18 0.79 11.55
CA LEU A 105 8.01 1.71 12.67
C LEU A 105 6.63 1.58 13.33
N ASN A 106 5.68 0.88 12.72
CA ASN A 106 4.35 0.67 13.31
C ASN A 106 4.43 -0.05 14.66
N ARG A 107 5.43 -0.92 14.85
CA ARG A 107 5.64 -1.63 16.13
C ARG A 107 6.10 -0.71 17.26
N GLU A 108 6.89 0.31 16.94
CA GLU A 108 7.47 1.23 17.93
C GLU A 108 6.58 2.45 18.15
N LEU A 109 6.02 3.02 17.07
CA LEU A 109 5.28 4.28 17.09
C LEU A 109 3.76 4.09 17.06
N GLY A 110 3.27 2.86 16.84
CA GLY A 110 1.85 2.59 16.67
C GLY A 110 1.22 3.41 15.55
N LYS A 111 0.01 3.92 15.81
CA LYS A 111 -0.75 4.76 14.84
C LYS A 111 -0.04 6.04 14.42
N VAL A 112 0.97 6.49 15.18
CA VAL A 112 1.71 7.71 14.87
C VAL A 112 2.64 7.52 13.67
N ALA A 113 2.99 6.27 13.32
CA ALA A 113 3.76 5.96 12.13
C ALA A 113 3.05 6.37 10.82
N ASP A 114 1.72 6.43 10.80
CA ASP A 114 0.94 6.93 9.65
C ASP A 114 1.05 8.44 9.49
N ALA A 115 1.46 9.15 10.54
CA ALA A 115 1.75 10.58 10.56
C ALA A 115 3.25 10.84 10.79
N LEU A 116 4.12 9.94 10.32
CA LEU A 116 5.57 9.97 10.59
C LEU A 116 6.21 11.36 10.36
N PRO A 117 5.92 12.11 9.28
CA PRO A 117 6.54 13.42 9.07
C PRO A 117 6.29 14.39 10.24
N ALA A 118 5.06 14.45 10.76
CA ALA A 118 4.72 15.34 11.87
C ALA A 118 5.37 14.86 13.18
N HIS A 119 5.39 13.55 13.43
CA HIS A 119 6.04 12.98 14.60
C HIS A 119 7.56 13.20 14.58
N ALA A 120 8.21 12.97 13.44
CA ALA A 120 9.65 13.16 13.27
C ALA A 120 10.05 14.63 13.53
N VAL A 121 9.29 15.60 13.02
CA VAL A 121 9.54 17.02 13.29
C VAL A 121 9.41 17.35 14.77
N ARG A 122 8.39 16.82 15.46
CA ARG A 122 8.24 16.99 16.92
C ARG A 122 9.44 16.43 17.68
N GLU A 123 9.89 15.21 17.35
CA GLU A 123 11.03 14.58 18.02
C GLU A 123 12.33 15.37 17.80
N VAL A 124 12.55 15.91 16.60
CA VAL A 124 13.71 16.78 16.33
C VAL A 124 13.62 18.08 17.15
N ALA A 125 12.46 18.72 17.20
CA ALA A 125 12.27 19.95 17.95
C ALA A 125 12.51 19.75 19.47
N LEU A 126 12.04 18.64 20.05
CA LEU A 126 12.27 18.32 21.46
C LEU A 126 13.74 18.08 21.79
N ARG A 127 14.51 17.48 20.88
CA ARG A 127 15.97 17.31 21.05
C ARG A 127 16.71 18.64 21.00
N VAL A 128 16.34 19.50 20.07
CA VAL A 128 17.02 20.80 19.87
C VAL A 128 16.63 21.84 20.94
N ALA A 129 15.42 21.78 21.49
CA ALA A 129 14.96 22.68 22.56
C ALA A 129 15.34 22.19 23.97
N GLY A 130 15.83 20.95 24.09
CA GLY A 130 16.27 20.34 25.34
C GLY A 130 17.77 20.52 25.65
N ASP A 131 18.53 21.12 24.73
CA ASP A 131 19.89 21.65 24.88
C ASP A 131 19.86 23.18 25.07
#